data_AF-A0A942A9X4-F1
#
_entry.id   AF-A0A942A9X4-F1
#
_cell.length_a   1.000
_cell.length_b   1.000
_cell.length_c   1.000
_cell.angle_alpha   90.00
_cell.angle_beta   90.00
_cell.angle_gamma   90.00
#
_symmetry.space_group_name_H-M   'P 1'
#
loop_
_entity.id
_entity.type
_entity.pdbx_description
1 polymer ?
#
loop_
_entity_poly.entity_id
_entity_poly.type
_entity_poly.pdbx_seq_one_letter_code
_entity_poly.pdbx_strand_id
1 'polypeptide(L)' 'GIKVSGGVRTAEDGVKYYTIVKEVLGNDWLNKELFRIGASSLVEDIEHRLGI' A
#
# COMPACT_ATOMS: atom_id res chain seq x y z
N GLY A 1 -8.33 4.53 10.68
CA GLY A 1 -7.45 4.66 9.50
C GLY A 1 -8.13 4.21 8.23
N ILE A 2 -7.62 4.63 7.08
CA ILE A 2 -8.00 4.16 5.74
C ILE A 2 -7.45 2.75 5.52
N LYS A 3 -8.29 1.86 4.99
CA LYS A 3 -7.87 0.55 4.50
C LYS A 3 -8.26 0.42 3.03
N VAL A 4 -7.29 0.36 2.15
CA VAL A 4 -7.51 0.04 0.73
C VAL A 4 -7.60 -1.47 0.60
N SER A 5 -8.60 -1.99 -0.11
CA SER A 5 -8.80 -3.43 -0.28
C SER A 5 -9.45 -3.72 -1.62
N GLY A 6 -9.14 -4.89 -2.17
CA GLY A 6 -9.63 -5.35 -3.47
C GLY A 6 -8.76 -4.85 -4.62
N GLY A 7 -8.22 -5.78 -5.40
CA GLY A 7 -7.57 -5.47 -6.69
C GLY A 7 -6.19 -4.82 -6.64
N VAL A 8 -5.61 -4.54 -5.47
CA VAL A 8 -4.20 -4.10 -5.37
C VAL A 8 -3.30 -5.31 -5.52
N ARG A 9 -2.63 -5.45 -6.68
CA ARG A 9 -1.87 -6.67 -7.02
C ARG A 9 -0.38 -6.42 -7.19
N THR A 10 0.04 -5.21 -7.54
CA THR A 10 1.46 -4.92 -7.81
C THR A 10 1.99 -3.80 -6.93
N ALA A 11 3.32 -3.74 -6.79
CA ALA A 11 4.02 -2.67 -6.09
C ALA A 11 3.59 -1.28 -6.60
N GLU A 12 3.42 -1.11 -7.92
CA GLU A 12 2.95 0.15 -8.52
C GLU A 12 1.56 0.54 -8.04
N ASP A 13 0.63 -0.42 -7.89
CA ASP A 13 -0.70 -0.15 -7.33
C ASP A 13 -0.59 0.29 -5.87
N GLY A 14 0.28 -0.37 -5.09
CA GLY A 14 0.55 0.01 -3.70
C GLY A 14 1.07 1.44 -3.59
N VAL A 15 2.02 1.83 -4.45
CA VAL A 15 2.61 3.17 -4.48
C VAL A 15 1.57 4.23 -4.84
N LYS A 16 0.64 3.97 -5.76
CA LYS A 16 -0.44 4.93 -6.09
C LYS A 16 -1.23 5.33 -4.85
N TYR A 17 -1.67 4.34 -4.06
CA TYR A 17 -2.43 4.61 -2.84
C TYR A 17 -1.59 5.27 -1.76
N TYR A 18 -0.33 4.85 -1.60
CA TYR A 18 0.61 5.50 -0.70
C TYR A 18 0.77 6.98 -1.04
N THR A 19 0.96 7.32 -2.31
CA THR A 19 1.11 8.71 -2.78
C THR A 19 -0.15 9.51 -2.54
N ILE A 20 -1.34 8.97 -2.83
CA ILE A 20 -2.61 9.66 -2.54
C ILE A 20 -2.72 10.01 -1.06
N VAL A 21 -2.46 9.04 -0.17
CA VAL A 21 -2.53 9.27 1.28
C VAL A 21 -1.49 10.31 1.71
N LYS A 22 -0.26 10.19 1.22
CA LYS A 22 0.83 11.12 1.54
C LYS A 22 0.50 12.56 1.13
N GLU A 23 0.08 12.76 -0.12
CA GLU A 23 -0.13 14.10 -0.69
C GLU A 23 -1.41 14.77 -0.16
N VAL A 24 -2.46 13.99 0.13
CA VAL A 24 -3.76 14.53 0.58
C VAL A 24 -3.85 14.64 2.10
N LEU A 25 -3.29 13.69 2.85
CA LEU A 25 -3.45 13.58 4.31
C LEU A 25 -2.15 13.82 5.09
N GLY A 26 -1.00 13.87 4.42
CA GLY A 26 0.30 14.11 5.02
C GLY A 26 0.98 12.84 5.56
N ASN A 27 2.25 12.99 5.93
CA ASN A 27 3.08 11.87 6.38
C ASN A 27 2.59 11.23 7.69
N ASP A 28 1.92 11.99 8.57
CA ASP A 28 1.42 11.48 9.84
C ASP A 28 0.41 10.34 9.67
N TRP A 29 -0.27 10.28 8.52
CA TRP A 29 -1.20 9.21 8.16
C TRP A 29 -0.53 7.91 7.70
N LEU A 30 0.77 7.92 7.39
CA LEU A 30 1.51 6.78 6.84
C LEU A 30 1.98 5.82 7.93
N ASN A 31 1.07 5.42 8.81
CA ASN A 31 1.33 4.47 9.89
C ASN A 31 0.25 3.38 9.95
N LYS A 32 0.54 2.26 10.62
CA LYS A 32 -0.35 1.08 10.65
C LYS A 32 -1.74 1.31 11.26
N GLU A 33 -1.91 2.34 12.10
CA GLU A 33 -3.19 2.69 12.73
C GLU A 33 -4.07 3.51 11.77
N LEU A 34 -3.44 4.33 10.93
CA LEU A 34 -4.09 5.28 10.04
C LEU A 34 -4.15 4.86 8.56
N PHE A 35 -3.25 4.00 8.08
CA PHE A 35 -3.21 3.54 6.69
C PHE A 35 -2.78 2.08 6.56
N ARG A 36 -3.58 1.29 5.83
CA ARG A 36 -3.27 -0.11 5.50
C ARG A 36 -3.70 -0.47 4.08
N ILE A 37 -2.95 -1.38 3.46
CA ILE A 37 -3.32 -2.04 2.20
C ILE A 37 -3.64 -3.50 2.52
N GLY A 38 -4.89 -3.90 2.32
CA GLY A 38 -5.34 -5.27 2.44
C GLY A 38 -5.25 -5.98 1.09
N ALA A 39 -4.16 -6.70 0.86
CA ALA A 39 -3.91 -7.43 -0.37
C ALA A 39 -3.16 -8.74 -0.08
N SER A 40 -3.48 -9.79 -0.85
CA SER A 40 -2.78 -11.08 -0.81
C SER A 40 -1.68 -11.15 -1.88
N SER A 41 -2.06 -11.00 -3.16
CA SER A 41 -1.11 -11.08 -4.28
C SER A 41 -0.06 -9.97 -4.31
N LEU A 42 -0.33 -8.84 -3.64
CA LEU A 42 0.66 -7.75 -3.53
C LEU A 42 1.92 -8.18 -2.77
N VAL A 43 1.76 -9.03 -1.75
CA VAL A 43 2.91 -9.50 -0.95
C VAL A 43 3.82 -10.35 -1.85
N GLU A 44 3.25 -11.29 -2.59
CA GLU A 44 3.97 -12.14 -3.55
C GLU A 44 4.71 -11.31 -4.61
N ASP A 45 4.08 -10.27 -5.17
CA ASP A 45 4.73 -9.39 -6.16
C ASP A 45 5.92 -8.63 -5.55
N ILE A 46 5.80 -8.16 -4.31
CA ILE A 46 6.88 -7.45 -3.61
C ILE A 46 8.04 -8.41 -3.29
N GLU A 47 7.77 -9.59 -2.75
CA GLU A 47 8.78 -10.61 -2.44
C GLU A 47 9.57 -11.01 -3.69
N HIS A 48 8.87 -11.31 -4.79
CA HIS A 48 9.49 -11.63 -6.07
C HIS A 48 10.42 -10.51 -6.58
N ARG A 49 10.02 -9.23 -6.44
CA ARG A 49 10.85 -8.09 -6.85
C ARG A 49 12.07 -7.87 -5.96
N LEU A 50 11.98 -8.23 -4.68
CA LEU A 50 13.08 -8.16 -3.73
C LEU A 50 13.99 -9.38 -3.78
N GLY A 51 13.57 -10.45 -4.48
CA GLY A 51 14.34 -11.69 -4.61
C GLY A 51 14.41 -12.49 -3.31
N ILE A 52 13.38 -12.37 -2.47
CA ILE A 52 13.24 -13.09 -1.18
C ILE A 52 12.14 -14.14 -1.23
#